data_AF-A0A918UZB3-F1
#
_entry.id   AF-A0A918UZB3-F1
#
_cell.length_a   1.000
_cell.length_b   1.000
_cell.length_c   1.000
_cell.angle_alpha   90.00
_cell.angle_beta   90.00
_cell.angle_gamma   90.00
#
_symmetry.space_group_name_H-M   'P 1'
#
loop_
_entity.id
_entity.type
_entity.pdbx_description
1 polymer ?
#
loop_
_entity_poly.entity_id
_entity_poly.type
_entity_poly.pdbx_seq_one_letter_code
_entity_poly.pdbx_strand_id
1 'polypeptide(L)'
;METTGTNQPTLTPGEAAQFALTLHDATATRAGHGPRAVLAHEPGASLRKRRESFREVYGAIVARIGEPTLYGGSAHGPNVRWRDARRTVLLSGDSHRARLSVHDTEGMEADELRTFAWGGAWAADEAHDFDLLPYIWQLDRSGPGERPTERTGGRTASSLEHFASALELMLGAWIEQLPVQVGGDWAGFSLTSDADRGRRIQLSYALADGLHVSVDDRDGEDTPERERLMRSRGWHSRDRGWWQAEFPDPDRPEAAEAARLAIAELRARGTREPKDLRARDVSCKDRGELLLPGLGIRH
;
A
#
# COMPACT_ATOMS: atom_id res chain seq x y z
N MET A 1 0.12 -23.03 -29.15
CA MET A 1 -1.13 -22.96 -28.37
C MET A 1 -1.14 -24.17 -27.45
N GLU A 2 -0.47 -24.05 -26.31
CA GLU A 2 -0.50 -25.03 -25.22
C GLU A 2 -1.01 -24.30 -23.99
N THR A 3 -2.28 -24.54 -23.68
CA THR A 3 -2.96 -24.08 -22.48
C THR A 3 -2.56 -24.99 -21.32
N THR A 4 -1.42 -24.70 -20.66
CA THR A 4 -1.12 -25.25 -19.33
C THR A 4 -1.91 -24.48 -18.28
N GLY A 5 -3.23 -24.69 -18.28
CA GLY A 5 -4.09 -24.39 -17.15
C GLY A 5 -3.68 -25.27 -15.97
N THR A 6 -2.72 -24.81 -15.18
CA THR A 6 -2.34 -25.43 -13.92
C THR A 6 -3.43 -25.12 -12.90
N ASN A 7 -4.50 -25.92 -12.93
CA ASN A 7 -5.43 -26.13 -11.82
C ASN A 7 -4.67 -26.81 -10.67
N GLN A 8 -3.73 -26.10 -10.06
CA GLN A 8 -3.17 -26.55 -8.78
C GLN A 8 -4.27 -26.37 -7.73
N PRO A 9 -4.59 -27.41 -6.94
CA PRO A 9 -5.58 -27.31 -5.88
C PRO A 9 -5.14 -26.22 -4.89
N THR A 10 -6.08 -25.35 -4.53
CA THR A 10 -5.87 -24.33 -3.51
C THR A 10 -5.57 -25.03 -2.18
N LEU A 11 -4.48 -24.63 -1.53
CA LEU A 11 -4.10 -25.19 -0.24
C LEU A 11 -5.09 -24.76 0.84
N THR A 12 -5.34 -25.64 1.79
CA THR A 12 -5.92 -25.23 3.09
C THR A 12 -4.93 -24.30 3.83
N PRO A 13 -5.39 -23.44 4.75
CA PRO A 13 -4.50 -22.59 5.53
C PRO A 13 -3.39 -23.36 6.26
N GLY A 14 -3.69 -24.56 6.77
CA GLY A 14 -2.71 -25.43 7.42
C GLY A 14 -1.65 -25.98 6.45
N GLU A 15 -2.04 -26.37 5.23
CA GLU A 15 -1.11 -26.81 4.20
C GLU A 15 -0.24 -25.65 3.69
N ALA A 16 -0.81 -24.45 3.56
CA ALA A 16 -0.07 -23.24 3.20
C ALA A 16 0.99 -22.91 4.26
N ALA A 17 0.65 -23.00 5.54
CA ALA A 17 1.56 -22.81 6.66
C ALA A 17 2.70 -23.84 6.68
N GLN A 18 2.37 -25.12 6.43
CA GLN A 18 3.39 -26.17 6.36
C GLN A 18 4.30 -26.02 5.14
N PHE A 19 3.76 -25.56 4.01
CA PHE A 19 4.56 -25.21 2.84
C PHE A 19 5.47 -24.01 3.13
N ALA A 20 4.98 -22.97 3.82
CA ALA A 20 5.78 -21.82 4.25
C ALA A 20 6.96 -22.26 5.14
N LEU A 21 6.72 -23.13 6.11
CA LEU A 21 7.80 -23.72 6.92
C LEU A 21 8.82 -24.45 6.07
N THR A 22 8.35 -25.24 5.10
CA THR A 22 9.26 -25.99 4.22
C THR A 22 10.18 -25.06 3.43
N LEU A 23 9.67 -23.91 2.98
CA LEU A 23 10.48 -22.87 2.33
C LEU A 23 11.41 -22.16 3.33
N HIS A 24 10.90 -21.86 4.53
CA HIS A 24 11.63 -21.22 5.61
C HIS A 24 12.77 -22.08 6.17
N ASP A 25 12.66 -23.40 6.15
CA ASP A 25 13.70 -24.31 6.67
C ASP A 25 14.61 -24.84 5.56
N ALA A 26 14.26 -24.62 4.29
CA ALA A 26 15.04 -25.13 3.16
C ALA A 26 16.43 -24.49 3.09
N THR A 27 17.47 -25.32 2.93
CA THR A 27 18.81 -24.85 2.59
C THR A 27 18.82 -24.18 1.21
N ALA A 28 19.74 -23.23 0.98
CA ALA A 28 19.82 -22.36 -0.21
C ALA A 28 19.68 -23.06 -1.58
N THR A 29 19.94 -24.37 -1.65
CA THR A 29 19.76 -25.24 -2.82
C THR A 29 18.31 -25.43 -3.32
N ARG A 30 17.28 -24.90 -2.62
CA ARG A 30 15.87 -24.93 -3.08
C ARG A 30 15.32 -23.61 -3.60
N ALA A 31 16.17 -22.62 -3.89
CA ALA A 31 15.81 -21.35 -4.54
C ALA A 31 15.18 -21.49 -5.96
N GLY A 32 14.84 -22.71 -6.40
CA GLY A 32 14.24 -23.01 -7.71
C GLY A 32 12.82 -23.57 -7.68
N HIS A 33 12.13 -23.62 -6.53
CA HIS A 33 10.70 -23.93 -6.52
C HIS A 33 9.91 -22.70 -7.00
N GLY A 34 9.30 -22.81 -8.18
CA GLY A 34 8.46 -21.73 -8.72
C GLY A 34 7.32 -21.34 -7.76
N PRO A 35 6.79 -20.10 -7.87
CA PRO A 35 5.75 -19.60 -6.98
C PRO A 35 4.53 -20.53 -6.92
N ARG A 36 4.12 -20.94 -5.72
CA ARG A 36 2.96 -21.82 -5.50
C ARG A 36 1.78 -21.02 -4.99
N ALA A 37 0.62 -21.14 -5.62
CA ALA A 37 -0.61 -20.53 -5.13
C ALA A 37 -1.02 -21.13 -3.79
N VAL A 38 -1.31 -20.28 -2.81
CA VAL A 38 -1.77 -20.66 -1.47
C VAL A 38 -3.20 -20.16 -1.20
N LEU A 39 -3.67 -19.23 -2.01
CA LEU A 39 -5.02 -18.69 -1.97
C LEU A 39 -5.45 -18.31 -3.39
N ALA A 40 -6.71 -18.59 -3.73
CA ALA A 40 -7.35 -18.08 -4.93
C ALA A 40 -8.58 -17.25 -4.53
N HIS A 41 -8.79 -16.14 -5.21
CA HIS A 41 -9.94 -15.27 -5.03
C HIS A 41 -10.94 -15.55 -6.15
N GLU A 42 -12.22 -15.51 -5.79
CA GLU A 42 -13.30 -15.52 -6.78
C GLU A 42 -13.16 -14.30 -7.71
N PRO A 43 -13.39 -14.46 -9.03
CA PRO A 43 -13.43 -13.34 -9.95
C PRO A 43 -14.43 -12.27 -9.47
N GLY A 44 -13.98 -11.01 -9.41
CA GLY A 44 -14.81 -9.90 -8.93
C GLY A 44 -15.02 -9.84 -7.42
N ALA A 45 -14.25 -10.58 -6.62
CA ALA A 45 -14.27 -10.44 -5.17
C ALA A 45 -13.94 -9.00 -4.73
N SER A 46 -14.82 -8.40 -3.91
CA SER A 46 -14.60 -7.11 -3.24
C SER A 46 -13.33 -7.12 -2.39
N LEU A 47 -12.74 -5.96 -2.09
CA LEU A 47 -11.56 -5.85 -1.22
C LEU A 47 -11.78 -6.53 0.13
N ARG A 48 -12.97 -6.34 0.73
CA ARG A 48 -13.35 -7.02 1.98
C ARG A 48 -13.26 -8.53 1.87
N LYS A 49 -13.88 -9.16 0.87
CA LYS A 49 -13.82 -10.62 0.68
C LYS A 49 -12.39 -11.12 0.53
N ARG A 50 -11.57 -10.44 -0.27
CA ARG A 50 -10.16 -10.82 -0.46
C ARG A 50 -9.37 -10.71 0.84
N ARG A 51 -9.58 -9.62 1.59
CA ARG A 51 -9.01 -9.37 2.91
C ARG A 51 -9.34 -10.49 3.91
N GLU A 52 -10.61 -10.88 4.00
CA GLU A 52 -11.06 -11.94 4.92
C GLU A 52 -10.44 -13.29 4.57
N SER A 53 -10.47 -13.69 3.28
CA SER A 53 -9.84 -14.96 2.85
C SER A 53 -8.32 -14.94 3.04
N PHE A 54 -7.67 -13.79 2.82
CA PHE A 54 -6.24 -13.65 3.04
C PHE A 54 -5.87 -13.75 4.51
N ARG A 55 -6.71 -13.23 5.43
CA ARG A 55 -6.46 -13.26 6.88
C ARG A 55 -6.27 -14.67 7.42
N GLU A 56 -7.08 -15.62 6.98
CA GLU A 56 -6.99 -17.02 7.43
C GLU A 56 -5.64 -17.65 7.03
N VAL A 57 -5.24 -17.49 5.77
CA VAL A 57 -3.99 -18.04 5.25
C VAL A 57 -2.79 -17.35 5.88
N TYR A 58 -2.80 -16.01 5.93
CA TYR A 58 -1.75 -15.22 6.55
C TYR A 58 -1.56 -15.57 8.02
N GLY A 59 -2.65 -15.62 8.80
CA GLY A 59 -2.61 -15.98 10.22
C GLY A 59 -2.06 -17.38 10.47
N ALA A 60 -2.43 -18.37 9.63
CA ALA A 60 -1.89 -19.72 9.73
C ALA A 60 -0.37 -19.76 9.43
N ILE A 61 0.10 -19.00 8.45
CA ILE A 61 1.53 -18.90 8.12
C ILE A 61 2.29 -18.24 9.28
N VAL A 62 1.85 -17.08 9.76
CA VAL A 62 2.49 -16.37 10.88
C VAL A 62 2.53 -17.24 12.13
N ALA A 63 1.44 -17.93 12.47
CA ALA A 63 1.41 -18.85 13.60
C ALA A 63 2.42 -20.01 13.48
N ARG A 64 2.84 -20.35 12.25
CA ARG A 64 3.74 -21.48 11.98
C ARG A 64 5.21 -21.10 11.91
N ILE A 65 5.54 -19.97 11.28
CA ILE A 65 6.93 -19.54 11.02
C ILE A 65 7.32 -18.24 11.73
N GLY A 66 6.40 -17.63 12.49
CA GLY A 66 6.62 -16.39 13.21
C GLY A 66 6.25 -15.14 12.41
N GLU A 67 6.42 -13.97 13.05
CA GLU A 67 6.14 -12.67 12.44
C GLU A 67 7.08 -12.37 11.26
N PRO A 68 6.59 -11.69 10.21
CA PRO A 68 7.43 -11.30 9.08
C PRO A 68 8.42 -10.20 9.47
N THR A 69 9.51 -10.14 8.72
CA THR A 69 10.50 -9.06 8.81
C THR A 69 9.94 -7.77 8.22
N LEU A 70 9.26 -7.89 7.08
CA LEU A 70 8.68 -6.77 6.35
C LEU A 70 7.23 -7.09 5.99
N TYR A 71 6.35 -6.20 6.40
CA TYR A 71 4.94 -6.15 5.98
C TYR A 71 4.86 -5.23 4.77
N GLY A 72 3.88 -5.42 3.90
CA GLY A 72 3.80 -4.58 2.72
C GLY A 72 2.77 -5.04 1.70
N GLY A 73 2.80 -4.34 0.58
CA GLY A 73 1.77 -4.45 -0.42
C GLY A 73 2.11 -3.84 -1.76
N SER A 74 1.72 -4.49 -2.84
CA SER A 74 1.65 -3.92 -4.18
C SER A 74 0.29 -3.26 -4.41
N ALA A 75 0.12 -2.65 -5.58
CA ALA A 75 -1.17 -2.14 -6.04
C ALA A 75 -2.27 -3.21 -6.15
N HIS A 76 -1.90 -4.49 -6.16
CA HIS A 76 -2.83 -5.57 -6.46
C HIS A 76 -2.97 -6.62 -5.37
N GLY A 77 -2.03 -6.69 -4.44
CA GLY A 77 -2.09 -7.68 -3.37
C GLY A 77 -0.93 -7.55 -2.37
N PRO A 78 -0.90 -8.45 -1.38
CA PRO A 78 0.11 -8.42 -0.32
C PRO A 78 1.53 -8.59 -0.88
N ASN A 79 2.50 -8.05 -0.15
CA ASN A 79 3.94 -8.29 -0.33
C ASN A 79 4.58 -8.43 1.06
N VAL A 80 4.53 -9.64 1.63
CA VAL A 80 5.02 -9.95 2.98
C VAL A 80 6.29 -10.79 2.90
N ARG A 81 7.28 -10.48 3.74
CA ARG A 81 8.61 -11.09 3.68
C ARG A 81 9.08 -11.60 5.03
N TRP A 82 9.55 -12.84 5.04
CA TRP A 82 10.42 -13.40 6.08
C TRP A 82 11.82 -13.46 5.50
N ARG A 83 12.66 -12.52 5.93
CA ARG A 83 13.97 -12.21 5.32
C ARG A 83 15.11 -12.56 6.27
N ASP A 84 16.11 -13.25 5.74
CA ASP A 84 17.46 -13.33 6.31
C ASP A 84 18.51 -12.92 5.25
N ALA A 85 19.80 -12.89 5.61
CA ALA A 85 20.88 -12.49 4.71
C ALA A 85 20.95 -13.27 3.39
N ARG A 86 20.43 -14.50 3.33
CA ARG A 86 20.62 -15.41 2.19
C ARG A 86 19.33 -15.68 1.43
N ARG A 87 18.20 -15.65 2.11
CA ARG A 87 16.91 -16.00 1.50
C ARG A 87 15.78 -15.15 2.02
N THR A 88 14.80 -14.96 1.15
CA THR A 88 13.53 -14.34 1.47
C THR A 88 12.39 -15.28 1.10
N VAL A 89 11.59 -15.67 2.10
CA VAL A 89 10.27 -16.26 1.84
C VAL A 89 9.31 -15.11 1.58
N LEU A 90 8.74 -15.09 0.38
CA LEU A 90 7.85 -14.05 -0.10
C LEU A 90 6.43 -14.60 -0.23
N LEU A 91 5.50 -14.01 0.51
CA LEU A 91 4.06 -14.13 0.30
C LEU A 91 3.61 -12.90 -0.51
N SER A 92 3.45 -13.09 -1.82
CA SER A 92 3.00 -12.05 -2.74
C SER A 92 1.63 -12.37 -3.32
N GLY A 93 0.87 -11.36 -3.73
CA GLY A 93 -0.42 -11.58 -4.35
C GLY A 93 -0.83 -10.55 -5.39
N ASP A 94 -1.89 -10.90 -6.10
CA ASP A 94 -2.59 -10.08 -7.07
C ASP A 94 -4.10 -10.13 -6.79
N SER A 95 -4.88 -9.51 -7.67
CA SER A 95 -6.34 -9.46 -7.55
C SER A 95 -7.03 -10.82 -7.58
N HIS A 96 -6.33 -11.88 -8.00
CA HIS A 96 -6.84 -13.22 -8.23
C HIS A 96 -6.27 -14.27 -7.26
N ARG A 97 -5.07 -14.07 -6.70
CA ARG A 97 -4.43 -15.09 -5.85
C ARG A 97 -3.30 -14.54 -4.99
N ALA A 98 -2.98 -15.28 -3.92
CA ALA A 98 -1.73 -15.13 -3.19
C ALA A 98 -0.84 -16.37 -3.39
N ARG A 99 0.47 -16.17 -3.42
CA ARG A 99 1.48 -17.19 -3.70
C ARG A 99 2.62 -17.12 -2.70
N LEU A 100 3.17 -18.29 -2.36
CA LEU A 100 4.43 -18.42 -1.63
C LEU A 100 5.55 -18.77 -2.59
N SER A 101 6.69 -18.12 -2.38
CA SER A 101 7.93 -18.35 -3.10
C SER A 101 9.14 -18.13 -2.18
N VAL A 102 10.29 -18.65 -2.57
CA VAL A 102 11.56 -18.40 -1.89
C VAL A 102 12.56 -17.87 -2.90
N HIS A 103 13.29 -16.84 -2.52
CA HIS A 103 14.27 -16.17 -3.38
C HIS A 103 15.60 -16.07 -2.65
N ASP A 104 16.68 -15.98 -3.43
CA ASP A 104 17.94 -15.43 -2.94
C ASP A 104 17.71 -13.95 -2.56
N THR A 105 18.10 -13.55 -1.35
CA THR A 105 17.78 -12.19 -0.84
C THR A 105 18.46 -11.11 -1.68
N GLU A 106 19.76 -11.27 -1.96
CA GLU A 106 20.54 -10.27 -2.69
C GLU A 106 20.04 -10.11 -4.12
N GLY A 107 19.81 -11.24 -4.82
CA GLY A 107 19.26 -11.23 -6.18
C GLY A 107 17.87 -10.59 -6.26
N MET A 108 16.97 -10.95 -5.33
CA MET A 108 15.62 -10.37 -5.29
C MET A 108 15.66 -8.86 -5.04
N GLU A 109 16.44 -8.41 -4.06
CA GLU A 109 16.53 -6.97 -3.72
C GLU A 109 17.20 -6.18 -4.84
N ALA A 110 18.22 -6.74 -5.51
CA ALA A 110 18.83 -6.13 -6.68
C ALA A 110 17.85 -5.99 -7.85
N ASP A 111 16.99 -7.00 -8.08
CA ASP A 111 15.95 -6.95 -9.10
C ASP A 111 14.91 -5.87 -8.79
N GLU A 112 14.48 -5.75 -7.54
CA GLU A 112 13.55 -4.72 -7.09
C GLU A 112 14.14 -3.31 -7.24
N LEU A 113 15.38 -3.10 -6.81
CA LEU A 113 16.09 -1.84 -6.98
C LEU A 113 16.15 -1.44 -8.45
N ARG A 114 16.39 -2.39 -9.36
CA ARG A 114 16.30 -2.15 -10.81
C ARG A 114 14.88 -1.77 -11.22
N THR A 115 13.84 -2.47 -10.77
CA THR A 115 12.46 -2.09 -11.10
C THR A 115 12.11 -0.68 -10.63
N PHE A 116 12.52 -0.28 -9.43
CA PHE A 116 12.32 1.09 -8.94
C PHE A 116 13.09 2.11 -9.79
N ALA A 117 14.32 1.80 -10.20
CA ALA A 117 15.16 2.72 -10.97
C ALA A 117 14.76 2.85 -12.46
N TRP A 118 14.24 1.79 -13.08
CA TRP A 118 14.03 1.72 -14.54
C TRP A 118 12.61 2.02 -15.02
N GLY A 119 11.67 2.34 -14.12
CA GLY A 119 10.33 2.78 -14.52
C GLY A 119 10.02 4.22 -14.14
N GLY A 120 8.89 4.71 -14.65
CA GLY A 120 8.45 6.09 -14.66
C GLY A 120 7.85 6.40 -16.02
N ALA A 121 6.73 7.13 -16.02
CA ALA A 121 6.21 7.69 -17.24
C ALA A 121 7.23 8.69 -17.82
N TRP A 122 7.61 8.50 -19.07
CA TRP A 122 8.56 9.35 -19.79
C TRP A 122 7.91 10.66 -20.23
N ALA A 123 6.58 10.67 -20.30
CA ALA A 123 5.74 11.83 -20.61
C ALA A 123 4.46 11.84 -19.76
N ALA A 124 3.83 13.02 -19.65
CA ALA A 124 2.65 13.20 -18.80
C ALA A 124 1.39 12.47 -19.30
N ASP A 125 1.35 12.10 -20.58
CA ASP A 125 0.25 11.42 -21.27
C ASP A 125 0.37 9.89 -21.26
N GLU A 126 1.51 9.33 -20.82
CA GLU A 126 1.66 7.90 -20.63
C GLU A 126 0.87 7.42 -19.41
N ALA A 127 0.40 6.17 -19.48
CA ALA A 127 -0.20 5.50 -18.34
C ALA A 127 0.81 5.43 -17.19
N HIS A 128 0.32 5.64 -15.97
CA HIS A 128 1.18 5.47 -14.80
C HIS A 128 1.60 4.00 -14.67
N ASP A 129 2.76 3.76 -14.06
CA ASP A 129 3.32 2.42 -13.89
C ASP A 129 3.57 2.06 -12.41
N PHE A 130 2.93 2.81 -11.50
CA PHE A 130 2.97 2.55 -10.05
C PHE A 130 2.37 1.18 -9.69
N ASP A 131 1.46 0.67 -10.51
CA ASP A 131 0.88 -0.66 -10.37
C ASP A 131 1.85 -1.80 -10.71
N LEU A 132 2.94 -1.48 -11.43
CA LEU A 132 4.02 -2.41 -11.74
C LEU A 132 5.11 -2.45 -10.67
N LEU A 133 5.03 -1.60 -9.63
CA LEU A 133 6.01 -1.60 -8.56
C LEU A 133 5.92 -2.90 -7.74
N PRO A 134 7.06 -3.49 -7.31
CA PRO A 134 7.06 -4.70 -6.50
C PRO A 134 6.24 -4.54 -5.21
N TYR A 135 6.28 -3.33 -4.64
CA TYR A 135 5.47 -2.87 -3.53
C TYR A 135 5.32 -1.35 -3.61
N ILE A 136 4.21 -0.83 -3.08
CA ILE A 136 3.90 0.60 -3.01
C ILE A 136 3.91 1.12 -1.57
N TRP A 137 3.83 0.22 -0.59
CA TRP A 137 4.07 0.49 0.83
C TRP A 137 4.79 -0.69 1.49
N GLN A 138 5.60 -0.39 2.51
CA GLN A 138 6.30 -1.39 3.30
C GLN A 138 6.44 -0.91 4.75
N LEU A 139 6.32 -1.82 5.71
CA LEU A 139 6.45 -1.53 7.13
C LEU A 139 7.48 -2.47 7.74
N ASP A 140 8.52 -1.89 8.34
CA ASP A 140 9.55 -2.58 9.11
C ASP A 140 9.28 -2.41 10.60
N ARG A 141 8.90 -3.48 11.28
CA ARG A 141 8.65 -3.50 12.74
C ARG A 141 9.84 -4.01 13.56
N SER A 142 11.04 -4.08 12.97
CA SER A 142 12.19 -4.77 13.56
C SER A 142 11.86 -6.24 13.88
N GLY A 143 11.21 -6.91 12.92
CA GLY A 143 10.86 -8.32 13.06
C GLY A 143 12.10 -9.21 13.28
N PRO A 144 11.90 -10.51 13.54
CA PRO A 144 12.98 -11.43 13.92
C PRO A 144 14.06 -11.64 12.84
N GLY A 145 13.77 -11.26 11.60
CA GLY A 145 14.73 -11.34 10.50
C GLY A 145 15.60 -10.10 10.33
N GLU A 146 16.39 -10.09 9.27
CA GLU A 146 17.34 -9.02 8.99
C GLU A 146 16.71 -7.91 8.14
N ARG A 147 16.98 -6.66 8.48
CA ARG A 147 16.50 -5.50 7.69
C ARG A 147 17.23 -5.38 6.36
N PRO A 148 16.58 -4.87 5.29
CA PRO A 148 17.24 -4.49 4.06
C PRO A 148 18.39 -3.52 4.31
N THR A 149 19.51 -3.71 3.61
CA THR A 149 20.68 -2.82 3.67
C THR A 149 20.43 -1.51 2.93
N GLU A 150 19.65 -1.57 1.85
CA GLU A 150 19.29 -0.43 1.02
C GLU A 150 17.79 -0.22 1.04
N ARG A 151 17.38 1.05 0.94
CA ARG A 151 15.98 1.44 0.81
C ARG A 151 15.71 1.99 -0.57
N THR A 152 14.57 1.61 -1.11
CA THR A 152 14.07 2.16 -2.36
C THR A 152 13.58 3.59 -2.12
N GLY A 153 14.16 4.57 -2.81
CA GLY A 153 13.74 5.97 -2.72
C GLY A 153 12.33 6.25 -3.28
N GLY A 154 11.67 5.23 -3.82
CA GLY A 154 10.38 5.32 -4.49
C GLY A 154 10.47 5.91 -5.90
N ARG A 155 9.32 5.93 -6.58
CA ARG A 155 9.18 6.55 -7.91
C ARG A 155 8.50 7.90 -7.76
N THR A 156 8.94 8.90 -8.53
CA THR A 156 8.33 10.23 -8.52
C THR A 156 7.27 10.33 -9.62
N ALA A 157 6.10 10.88 -9.30
CA ALA A 157 5.05 11.16 -10.26
C ALA A 157 5.44 12.34 -11.16
N SER A 158 5.18 12.23 -12.46
CA SER A 158 5.50 13.28 -13.43
C SER A 158 4.47 14.43 -13.45
N SER A 159 3.25 14.16 -13.00
CA SER A 159 2.10 15.08 -13.00
C SER A 159 1.22 14.87 -11.77
N LEU A 160 0.34 15.84 -11.47
CA LEU A 160 -0.62 15.69 -10.36
C LEU A 160 -1.62 14.56 -10.64
N GLU A 161 -1.92 14.28 -11.90
CA GLU A 161 -2.73 13.14 -12.35
C GLU A 161 -2.03 11.82 -12.01
N HIS A 162 -0.74 11.69 -12.31
CA HIS A 162 0.04 10.52 -11.92
C HIS A 162 0.10 10.36 -10.40
N PHE A 163 0.25 11.46 -9.66
CA PHE A 163 0.20 11.43 -8.21
C PHE A 163 -1.20 11.00 -7.69
N ALA A 164 -2.27 11.45 -8.34
CA ALA A 164 -3.63 11.04 -8.01
C ALA A 164 -3.81 9.52 -8.13
N SER A 165 -3.32 8.94 -9.23
CA SER A 165 -3.34 7.49 -9.44
C SER A 165 -2.47 6.74 -8.44
N ALA A 166 -1.26 7.23 -8.15
CA ALA A 166 -0.39 6.66 -7.14
C ALA A 166 -1.07 6.62 -5.76
N LEU A 167 -1.71 7.73 -5.39
CA LEU A 167 -2.45 7.86 -4.14
C LEU A 167 -3.65 6.92 -4.08
N GLU A 168 -4.45 6.83 -5.15
CA GLU A 168 -5.57 5.89 -5.25
C GLU A 168 -5.11 4.44 -5.04
N LEU A 169 -4.05 4.02 -5.75
CA LEU A 169 -3.51 2.66 -5.62
C LEU A 169 -3.01 2.37 -4.20
N MET A 170 -2.31 3.34 -3.60
CA MET A 170 -1.83 3.24 -2.23
C MET A 170 -3.01 3.08 -1.26
N LEU A 171 -4.05 3.92 -1.37
CA LEU A 171 -5.20 3.89 -0.47
C LEU A 171 -5.98 2.58 -0.63
N GLY A 172 -6.16 2.11 -1.87
CA GLY A 172 -6.76 0.82 -2.16
C GLY A 172 -5.97 -0.36 -1.56
N ALA A 173 -4.64 -0.32 -1.66
CA ALA A 173 -3.77 -1.32 -1.04
C ALA A 173 -3.87 -1.32 0.48
N TRP A 174 -3.93 -0.14 1.12
CA TRP A 174 -4.17 -0.05 2.55
C TRP A 174 -5.51 -0.64 2.97
N ILE A 175 -6.60 -0.26 2.29
CA ILE A 175 -7.96 -0.77 2.60
C ILE A 175 -8.01 -2.30 2.58
N GLU A 176 -7.34 -2.91 1.61
CA GLU A 176 -7.33 -4.37 1.45
C GLU A 176 -6.33 -5.06 2.37
N GLN A 177 -5.08 -4.60 2.40
CA GLN A 177 -3.94 -5.41 2.82
C GLN A 177 -3.43 -5.03 4.21
N LEU A 178 -3.56 -3.75 4.59
CA LEU A 178 -3.03 -3.25 5.86
C LEU A 178 -3.69 -3.96 7.07
N PRO A 179 -5.02 -4.09 7.20
CA PRO A 179 -5.64 -4.63 8.41
C PRO A 179 -5.30 -6.09 8.70
N VAL A 180 -4.96 -6.87 7.67
CA VAL A 180 -4.57 -8.27 7.85
C VAL A 180 -3.19 -8.36 8.49
N GLN A 181 -2.32 -7.41 8.15
CA GLN A 181 -0.92 -7.40 8.51
C GLN A 181 -0.65 -6.63 9.81
N VAL A 182 -1.41 -5.58 10.10
CA VAL A 182 -1.21 -4.72 11.29
C VAL A 182 -2.35 -4.80 12.30
N GLY A 183 -3.39 -5.59 12.02
CA GLY A 183 -4.54 -5.73 12.90
C GLY A 183 -5.38 -4.46 13.01
N GLY A 184 -5.65 -4.03 14.24
CA GLY A 184 -6.45 -2.83 14.55
C GLY A 184 -5.64 -1.53 14.63
N ASP A 185 -4.38 -1.53 14.21
CA ASP A 185 -3.59 -0.31 14.11
C ASP A 185 -3.98 0.54 12.88
N TRP A 186 -3.58 1.80 12.89
CA TRP A 186 -3.83 2.75 11.80
C TRP A 186 -2.54 3.06 11.05
N ALA A 187 -2.65 3.41 9.77
CA ALA A 187 -1.58 4.03 9.00
C ALA A 187 -2.02 5.39 8.47
N GLY A 188 -1.09 6.33 8.36
CA GLY A 188 -1.40 7.67 7.89
C GLY A 188 -0.17 8.49 7.57
N PHE A 189 -0.41 9.60 6.89
CA PHE A 189 0.58 10.63 6.56
C PHE A 189 -0.11 11.97 6.33
N SER A 190 0.67 13.03 6.35
CA SER A 190 0.25 14.38 5.99
C SER A 190 0.87 14.79 4.67
N LEU A 191 0.07 15.31 3.74
CA LEU A 191 0.53 16.01 2.55
C LEU A 191 0.70 17.49 2.85
N THR A 192 1.84 18.03 2.44
CA THR A 192 2.16 19.46 2.49
C THR A 192 2.54 19.92 1.09
N SER A 193 2.23 21.17 0.76
CA SER A 193 2.62 21.80 -0.52
C SER A 193 3.44 23.05 -0.29
N ASP A 194 4.48 23.26 -1.10
CA ASP A 194 5.22 24.52 -1.13
C ASP A 194 4.36 25.71 -1.57
N ALA A 195 3.27 25.46 -2.32
CA ALA A 195 2.32 26.49 -2.73
C ALA A 195 1.42 26.99 -1.57
N ASP A 196 1.23 26.17 -0.54
CA ASP A 196 0.45 26.48 0.66
C ASP A 196 1.10 25.85 1.89
N ARG A 197 2.15 26.52 2.40
CA ARG A 197 2.96 26.01 3.51
C ARG A 197 2.25 25.97 4.86
N GLY A 198 1.10 26.64 4.97
CA GLY A 198 0.37 26.76 6.24
C GLY A 198 -0.57 25.59 6.51
N ARG A 199 -0.98 24.85 5.48
CA ARG A 199 -2.08 23.89 5.60
C ARG A 199 -1.65 22.51 5.11
N ARG A 200 -2.04 21.48 5.88
CA ARG A 200 -1.75 20.07 5.57
C ARG A 200 -3.05 19.31 5.31
N ILE A 201 -2.98 18.36 4.39
CA ILE A 201 -4.04 17.37 4.19
C ILE A 201 -3.59 16.10 4.90
N GLN A 202 -4.35 15.59 5.85
CA GLN A 202 -4.06 14.33 6.51
C GLN A 202 -4.85 13.21 5.86
N LEU A 203 -4.19 12.09 5.60
CA LEU A 203 -4.81 10.86 5.15
C LEU A 203 -4.47 9.77 6.15
N SER A 204 -5.49 9.03 6.58
CA SER A 204 -5.31 7.90 7.49
C SER A 204 -6.33 6.81 7.24
N TYR A 205 -5.94 5.58 7.54
CA TYR A 205 -6.80 4.42 7.45
C TYR A 205 -6.63 3.54 8.69
N ALA A 206 -7.75 3.13 9.28
CA ALA A 206 -7.83 2.13 10.32
C ALA A 206 -9.04 1.24 10.06
N LEU A 207 -8.97 -0.06 10.41
CA LEU A 207 -10.10 -0.96 10.14
C LEU A 207 -11.38 -0.54 10.88
N ALA A 208 -11.25 0.02 12.08
CA ALA A 208 -12.40 0.43 12.91
C ALA A 208 -13.01 1.77 12.48
N ASP A 209 -12.18 2.69 11.99
CA ASP A 209 -12.59 4.07 11.69
C ASP A 209 -12.80 4.32 10.17
N GLY A 210 -12.34 3.39 9.33
CA GLY A 210 -12.37 3.52 7.88
C GLY A 210 -11.24 4.39 7.32
N LEU A 211 -11.45 4.89 6.10
CA LEU A 211 -10.55 5.84 5.45
C LEU A 211 -11.00 7.26 5.79
N HIS A 212 -10.05 8.10 6.20
CA HIS A 212 -10.31 9.48 6.57
C HIS A 212 -9.32 10.41 5.85
N VAL A 213 -9.88 11.45 5.22
CA VAL A 213 -9.16 12.60 4.68
C VAL A 213 -9.57 13.84 5.45
N SER A 214 -8.61 14.63 5.92
CA SER A 214 -8.89 15.91 6.58
C SER A 214 -7.97 17.02 6.08
N VAL A 215 -8.44 18.26 6.12
CA VAL A 215 -7.61 19.43 5.79
C VAL A 215 -7.76 20.51 6.85
N ASP A 216 -6.63 21.08 7.26
CA ASP A 216 -6.62 22.23 8.16
C ASP A 216 -7.18 23.46 7.44
N ASP A 217 -8.20 24.07 8.03
CA ASP A 217 -8.85 25.26 7.52
C ASP A 217 -9.21 26.24 8.65
N ARG A 218 -8.41 26.24 9.72
CA ARG A 218 -8.61 27.14 10.87
C ARG A 218 -8.44 28.62 10.50
N ASP A 219 -7.61 28.90 9.51
CA ASP A 219 -7.42 30.25 8.97
C ASP A 219 -8.43 30.61 7.86
N GLY A 220 -9.41 29.74 7.60
CA GLY A 220 -10.47 29.98 6.62
C GLY A 220 -11.61 30.83 7.18
N GLU A 221 -12.28 31.58 6.30
CA GLU A 221 -13.47 32.36 6.67
C GLU A 221 -14.60 31.48 7.21
N ASP A 222 -15.19 31.83 8.35
CA ASP A 222 -16.34 31.09 8.88
C ASP A 222 -17.66 31.62 8.29
N THR A 223 -17.89 31.32 7.00
CA THR A 223 -19.06 31.80 6.24
C THR A 223 -19.90 30.65 5.67
N PRO A 224 -21.23 30.79 5.56
CA PRO A 224 -22.10 29.82 4.90
C PRO A 224 -21.70 29.56 3.43
N GLU A 225 -21.14 30.56 2.75
CA GLU A 225 -20.63 30.46 1.38
C GLU A 225 -19.43 29.50 1.33
N ARG A 226 -18.50 29.61 2.28
CA ARG A 226 -17.36 28.70 2.39
C ARG A 226 -17.82 27.29 2.72
N GLU A 227 -18.77 27.13 3.63
CA GLU A 227 -19.34 25.82 3.92
C GLU A 227 -19.94 25.18 2.67
N ARG A 228 -20.82 25.90 1.93
CA ARG A 228 -21.39 25.38 0.68
C ARG A 228 -20.30 25.03 -0.36
N LEU A 229 -19.26 25.85 -0.46
CA LEU A 229 -18.12 25.58 -1.33
C LEU A 229 -17.42 24.27 -0.92
N MET A 230 -17.07 24.09 0.35
CA MET A 230 -16.37 22.89 0.82
C MET A 230 -17.23 21.64 0.65
N ARG A 231 -18.54 21.73 0.93
CA ARG A 231 -19.51 20.66 0.64
C ARG A 231 -19.54 20.29 -0.83
N SER A 232 -19.59 21.29 -1.72
CA SER A 232 -19.60 21.06 -3.18
C SER A 232 -18.30 20.43 -3.71
N ARG A 233 -17.20 20.57 -2.97
CA ARG A 233 -15.90 19.93 -3.28
C ARG A 233 -15.79 18.49 -2.76
N GLY A 234 -16.75 18.01 -1.97
CA GLY A 234 -16.78 16.65 -1.43
C GLY A 234 -16.45 16.54 0.06
N TRP A 235 -16.31 17.64 0.79
CA TRP A 235 -16.08 17.58 2.25
C TRP A 235 -17.39 17.24 3.00
N HIS A 236 -17.32 16.32 3.97
CA HIS A 236 -18.48 15.74 4.70
C HIS A 236 -18.79 16.42 6.04
N SER A 237 -17.83 17.04 6.69
CA SER A 237 -18.06 17.69 7.99
C SER A 237 -16.95 18.69 8.29
N ARG A 238 -17.20 19.55 9.28
CA ARG A 238 -16.20 20.46 9.83
C ARG A 238 -16.17 20.28 11.35
N ASP A 239 -15.00 20.00 11.90
CA ASP A 239 -14.78 19.92 13.35
C ASP A 239 -13.54 20.74 13.73
N ARG A 240 -13.70 21.66 14.69
CA ARG A 240 -12.61 22.50 15.24
C ARG A 240 -11.72 23.15 14.15
N GLY A 241 -12.35 23.58 13.05
CA GLY A 241 -11.67 24.23 11.92
C GLY A 241 -10.99 23.27 10.94
N TRP A 242 -11.18 21.95 11.07
CA TRP A 242 -10.77 20.95 10.11
C TRP A 242 -11.96 20.52 9.26
N TRP A 243 -11.80 20.50 7.94
CA TRP A 243 -12.76 19.81 7.07
C TRP A 243 -12.37 18.35 6.96
N GLN A 244 -13.38 17.48 6.93
CA GLN A 244 -13.20 16.03 6.98
C GLN A 244 -14.08 15.36 5.95
N ALA A 245 -13.56 14.28 5.36
CA ALA A 245 -14.30 13.32 4.56
C ALA A 245 -13.97 11.93 5.08
N GLU A 246 -15.02 11.23 5.48
CA GLU A 246 -14.98 9.92 6.14
C GLU A 246 -15.61 8.87 5.24
N PHE A 247 -14.94 7.72 5.12
CA PHE A 247 -15.37 6.55 4.37
C PHE A 247 -15.28 5.33 5.31
N PRO A 248 -16.35 5.01 6.07
CA PRO A 248 -16.29 3.97 7.12
C PRO A 248 -16.02 2.56 6.59
N ASP A 249 -16.64 2.20 5.45
CA ASP A 249 -16.51 0.89 4.80
C ASP A 249 -15.99 1.05 3.36
N PRO A 250 -14.76 1.56 3.16
CA PRO A 250 -14.29 1.95 1.85
C PRO A 250 -13.98 0.73 0.97
N ASP A 251 -14.25 0.84 -0.33
CA ASP A 251 -13.76 -0.04 -1.39
C ASP A 251 -12.97 0.82 -2.42
N ARG A 252 -12.73 0.30 -3.63
CA ARG A 252 -11.98 0.99 -4.69
C ARG A 252 -12.58 2.35 -5.07
N PRO A 253 -13.90 2.53 -5.23
CA PRO A 253 -14.48 3.83 -5.56
C PRO A 253 -14.20 4.90 -4.49
N GLU A 254 -14.27 4.54 -3.21
CA GLU A 254 -14.02 5.46 -2.09
C GLU A 254 -12.53 5.81 -1.99
N ALA A 255 -11.62 4.88 -2.29
CA ALA A 255 -10.19 5.19 -2.41
C ALA A 255 -9.92 6.21 -3.52
N ALA A 256 -10.56 6.05 -4.69
CA ALA A 256 -10.46 6.97 -5.81
C ALA A 256 -11.11 8.34 -5.50
N GLU A 257 -12.21 8.35 -4.75
CA GLU A 257 -12.86 9.58 -4.29
C GLU A 257 -11.97 10.35 -3.30
N ALA A 258 -11.41 9.67 -2.30
CA ALA A 258 -10.47 10.27 -1.35
C ALA A 258 -9.23 10.85 -2.04
N ALA A 259 -8.65 10.13 -3.02
CA ALA A 259 -7.55 10.63 -3.81
C ALA A 259 -7.94 11.88 -4.61
N ARG A 260 -9.08 11.85 -5.32
CA ARG A 260 -9.57 13.01 -6.08
C ARG A 260 -9.85 14.22 -5.19
N LEU A 261 -10.42 14.01 -4.01
CA LEU A 261 -10.67 15.08 -3.02
C LEU A 261 -9.36 15.75 -2.61
N ALA A 262 -8.34 14.97 -2.23
CA ALA A 262 -7.03 15.51 -1.85
C ALA A 262 -6.40 16.33 -2.99
N ILE A 263 -6.45 15.83 -4.23
CA ILE A 263 -5.88 16.52 -5.41
C ILE A 263 -6.66 17.80 -5.75
N ALA A 264 -8.00 17.76 -5.69
CA ALA A 264 -8.84 18.93 -5.92
C ALA A 264 -8.53 20.03 -4.90
N GLU A 265 -8.32 19.66 -3.63
CA GLU A 265 -7.95 20.61 -2.58
C GLU A 265 -6.55 21.20 -2.81
N LEU A 266 -5.56 20.38 -3.17
CA LEU A 266 -4.21 20.84 -3.53
C LEU A 266 -4.24 21.83 -4.70
N ARG A 267 -4.99 21.52 -5.76
CA ARG A 267 -5.16 22.41 -6.92
C ARG A 267 -5.83 23.72 -6.56
N ALA A 268 -6.89 23.68 -5.75
CA ALA A 268 -7.59 24.87 -5.29
C ALA A 268 -6.68 25.81 -4.49
N ARG A 269 -5.60 25.28 -3.93
CA ARG A 269 -4.57 26.00 -3.16
C ARG A 269 -3.32 26.33 -3.96
N GLY A 270 -3.33 26.08 -5.26
CA GLY A 270 -2.28 26.50 -6.18
C GLY A 270 -1.13 25.52 -6.37
N THR A 271 -1.20 24.30 -5.82
CA THR A 271 -0.25 23.23 -6.19
C THR A 271 -0.40 22.93 -7.68
N ARG A 272 0.72 22.91 -8.40
CA ARG A 272 0.74 22.64 -9.86
C ARG A 272 1.46 21.36 -10.22
N GLU A 273 2.49 20.99 -9.46
CA GLU A 273 3.35 19.86 -9.80
C GLU A 273 3.63 18.97 -8.58
N PRO A 274 3.84 17.65 -8.75
CA PRO A 274 4.19 16.74 -7.65
C PRO A 274 5.49 17.12 -6.93
N LYS A 275 6.43 17.79 -7.60
CA LYS A 275 7.69 18.24 -6.99
C LYS A 275 7.48 19.27 -5.87
N ASP A 276 6.33 19.92 -5.83
CA ASP A 276 5.93 20.88 -4.80
C ASP A 276 5.36 20.18 -3.56
N LEU A 277 5.16 18.87 -3.60
CA LEU A 277 4.53 18.08 -2.55
C LEU A 277 5.54 17.33 -1.69
N ARG A 278 5.24 17.20 -0.40
CA ARG A 278 5.95 16.31 0.53
C ARG A 278 4.94 15.55 1.37
N ALA A 279 5.17 14.25 1.52
CA ALA A 279 4.58 13.48 2.60
C ALA A 279 5.37 13.72 3.88
N ARG A 280 4.67 13.84 4.99
CA ARG A 280 5.18 14.10 6.34
C ARG A 280 4.46 13.21 7.32
N ASP A 281 5.03 13.03 8.51
CA ASP A 281 4.40 12.29 9.61
C ASP A 281 3.93 10.89 9.16
N VAL A 282 4.68 10.25 8.26
CA VAL A 282 4.36 8.91 7.76
C VAL A 282 4.52 7.92 8.91
N SER A 283 3.43 7.26 9.29
CA SER A 283 3.41 6.38 10.45
C SER A 283 2.37 5.29 10.31
N CYS A 284 2.71 4.10 10.79
CA CYS A 284 1.73 3.16 11.29
C CYS A 284 1.84 3.23 12.81
N LYS A 285 0.73 3.43 13.53
CA LYS A 285 0.61 3.73 14.98
C LYS A 285 1.72 3.21 15.91
N ASP A 286 2.25 2.03 15.61
CA ASP A 286 3.20 1.28 16.40
C ASP A 286 4.68 1.72 16.24
N ARG A 287 5.60 0.95 16.85
CA ARG A 287 7.05 1.10 16.68
C ARG A 287 7.48 0.39 15.39
N GLY A 288 7.24 1.03 14.27
CA GLY A 288 7.71 0.57 12.97
C GLY A 288 8.01 1.72 12.05
N GLU A 289 8.80 1.44 11.02
CA GLU A 289 9.10 2.40 9.98
C GLU A 289 8.27 2.10 8.73
N LEU A 290 7.34 3.00 8.46
CA LEU A 290 6.45 2.92 7.30
C LEU A 290 7.06 3.69 6.12
N LEU A 291 7.30 2.98 5.04
CA LEU A 291 7.83 3.49 3.78
C LEU A 291 6.73 3.49 2.72
N LEU A 292 6.68 4.56 1.93
CA LEU A 292 5.67 4.78 0.89
C LEU A 292 6.31 4.98 -0.50
N PRO A 293 7.09 4.01 -1.01
CA PRO A 293 7.84 4.16 -2.25
C PRO A 293 6.94 4.31 -3.49
N GLY A 294 5.68 3.86 -3.41
CA GLY A 294 4.71 4.01 -4.49
C GLY A 294 3.87 5.29 -4.42
N LEU A 295 4.12 6.20 -3.48
CA LEU A 295 3.29 7.41 -3.30
C LEU A 295 3.52 8.46 -4.40
N GLY A 296 4.62 8.41 -5.16
CA GLY A 296 4.86 9.37 -6.23
C GLY A 296 5.51 10.69 -5.79
N ILE A 297 5.80 10.88 -4.51
CA ILE A 297 6.39 12.12 -3.96
C ILE A 297 7.44 11.80 -2.89
N ARG A 298 8.22 12.82 -2.50
CA ARG A 298 9.22 12.70 -1.43
C ARG A 298 8.52 12.56 -0.06
N HIS A 299 9.03 11.65 0.77
CA HIS A 299 8.63 11.43 2.17
C HIS A 299 9.85 11.55 3.09
#